data_AF-A0A7C2QAU1-F1
#
_entry.id   AF-A0A7C2QAU1-F1
#
_cell.length_a   1.000
_cell.length_b   1.000
_cell.length_c   1.000
_cell.angle_alpha   90.00
_cell.angle_beta   90.00
_cell.angle_gamma   90.00
#
_symmetry.space_group_name_H-M   'P 1'
#
loop_
_entity.id
_entity.type
_entity.pdbx_description
1 polymer ?
#
loop_
_entity_poly.entity_id
_entity_poly.type
_entity_poly.pdbx_seq_one_letter_code
_entity_poly.pdbx_strand_id
1 'polypeptide(L)'
;MRGKTGLVLVVAGLLLVALALVAPQPRAPSAAVEAETAQPEVEGRLLVYVNGELKYSGKVHSFLKPAPTLLALGLFPTSGFKSVTRVSFYNENTDTWTPSLSSIDALYYGGVSSDRSVWGISNSIAPLVLVYDSSGNKWAEITLSTTPSVYSNSSGILLSISGSITPSLSAASNVALLRLVRPTVAQLSPGFAIRLMEDTLSPPVTVNPGDSLTVVYQFYFKADQIFTANWASAFFAWLYNVPGAKINVTATDGTTDYIDPYAQSLSYPANNVPVATFIVVGDGQASFSRGAYRVAREVARAEPSVQVYGGGVSLSYAFVFSQDTTITELAVYVKLTNGKEVMLLYYVLPQPTVAKAGVPFTVTFRVSLPYQDRV
;
A
#
# COMPACT_ATOMS: atom_id res chain seq x y z
N MET A 1 13.57 78.60 14.19
CA MET A 1 13.19 77.90 12.93
C MET A 1 13.71 76.45 12.97
N ARG A 2 13.01 75.54 13.64
CA ARG A 2 13.27 74.08 13.61
C ARG A 2 11.92 73.41 13.89
N GLY A 3 11.22 72.97 12.86
CA GLY A 3 9.87 72.43 13.03
C GLY A 3 9.15 71.94 11.78
N LYS A 4 9.82 71.92 10.62
CA LYS A 4 9.22 71.43 9.36
C LYS A 4 9.96 70.25 8.72
N THR A 5 11.17 69.92 9.17
CA THR A 5 11.96 68.79 8.64
C THR A 5 11.63 67.44 9.29
N GLY A 6 11.12 67.43 10.53
CA GLY A 6 10.76 66.17 11.21
C GLY A 6 9.48 65.52 10.70
N LEU A 7 8.49 66.31 10.27
CA LEU A 7 7.20 65.79 9.80
C LEU A 7 7.31 65.13 8.40
N VAL A 8 8.20 65.65 7.55
CA VAL A 8 8.40 65.14 6.17
C VAL A 8 9.08 63.77 6.17
N LEU A 9 9.99 63.51 7.12
CA LEU A 9 10.66 62.21 7.25
C LEU A 9 9.73 61.09 7.75
N VAL A 10 8.78 61.42 8.64
CA VAL A 10 7.80 60.43 9.16
C VAL A 10 6.77 60.06 8.09
N VAL A 11 6.31 61.03 7.29
CA VAL A 11 5.37 60.77 6.18
C VAL A 11 6.04 59.99 5.04
N ALA A 12 7.30 60.29 4.72
CA ALA A 12 8.06 59.52 3.72
C ALA A 12 8.33 58.08 4.17
N GLY A 13 8.60 57.86 5.46
CA GLY A 13 8.79 56.53 6.04
C GLY A 13 7.52 55.67 6.01
N LEU A 14 6.36 56.26 6.34
CA LEU A 14 5.07 55.56 6.28
C LEU A 14 4.62 55.26 4.84
N LEU A 15 4.95 56.12 3.88
CA LEU A 15 4.65 55.89 2.46
C LEU A 15 5.49 54.75 1.87
N LEU A 16 6.76 54.61 2.28
CA LEU A 16 7.64 53.50 1.88
C LEU A 16 7.21 52.15 2.46
N VAL A 17 6.67 52.13 3.69
CA VAL A 17 6.11 50.90 4.30
C VAL A 17 4.79 50.50 3.63
N ALA A 18 3.94 51.47 3.26
CA ALA A 18 2.72 51.20 2.51
C ALA A 18 3.00 50.70 1.09
N LEU A 19 4.04 51.21 0.41
CA LEU A 19 4.47 50.73 -0.91
C LEU A 19 5.14 49.34 -0.85
N ALA A 20 5.80 48.98 0.26
CA ALA A 20 6.34 47.63 0.47
C ALA A 20 5.25 46.57 0.75
N LEU A 21 4.08 46.98 1.27
CA LEU A 21 2.93 46.11 1.50
C LEU A 21 2.03 45.94 0.26
N VAL A 22 2.15 46.82 -0.74
CA VAL A 22 1.40 46.79 -2.00
C VAL A 22 2.26 46.32 -3.18
N ALA A 23 3.58 46.16 -2.99
CA ALA A 23 4.45 45.56 -3.98
C ALA A 23 4.02 44.09 -4.21
N PRO A 24 3.75 43.68 -5.47
CA PRO A 24 3.48 42.28 -5.75
C PRO A 24 4.68 41.47 -5.30
N GLN A 25 4.47 40.56 -4.34
CA GLN A 25 5.48 39.60 -3.92
C GLN A 25 6.08 38.95 -5.18
N PRO A 26 7.41 38.73 -5.25
CA PRO A 26 7.99 37.88 -6.27
C PRO A 26 7.21 36.57 -6.23
N ARG A 27 6.47 36.27 -7.30
CA ARG A 27 5.80 34.99 -7.44
C ARG A 27 6.84 33.92 -7.15
N ALA A 28 6.60 33.13 -6.10
CA ALA A 28 7.30 31.88 -5.89
C ALA A 28 7.37 31.14 -7.24
N PRO A 29 8.47 30.42 -7.53
CA PRO A 29 8.57 29.62 -8.74
C PRO A 29 7.25 28.87 -8.92
N SER A 30 6.62 29.17 -10.06
CA SER A 30 5.32 28.67 -10.46
C SER A 30 5.18 27.24 -9.98
N ALA A 31 4.09 26.99 -9.26
CA ALA A 31 3.62 25.65 -8.93
C ALA A 31 4.02 24.69 -10.05
N ALA A 32 4.72 23.61 -9.66
CA ALA A 32 4.73 22.41 -10.45
C ALA A 32 3.30 22.23 -10.95
N VAL A 33 3.15 22.07 -12.26
CA VAL A 33 1.88 21.72 -12.86
C VAL A 33 1.50 20.38 -12.20
N GLU A 34 0.75 20.44 -11.10
CA GLU A 34 -0.12 19.38 -10.66
C GLU A 34 -1.13 19.28 -11.80
N ALA A 35 -0.76 18.50 -12.82
CA ALA A 35 -1.76 17.94 -13.68
C ALA A 35 -2.76 17.28 -12.73
N GLU A 36 -4.03 17.63 -12.88
CA GLU A 36 -5.18 17.06 -12.19
C GLU A 36 -5.38 15.58 -12.63
N THR A 37 -4.29 14.85 -12.86
CA THR A 37 -4.26 13.40 -12.88
C THR A 37 -4.60 12.95 -11.47
N ALA A 38 -5.79 12.36 -11.32
CA ALA A 38 -6.24 11.72 -10.10
C ALA A 38 -5.05 10.99 -9.45
N GLN A 39 -4.78 11.33 -8.18
CA GLN A 39 -3.68 10.71 -7.44
C GLN A 39 -3.83 9.17 -7.52
N PRO A 40 -2.74 8.40 -7.62
CA PRO A 40 -2.81 6.95 -7.63
C PRO A 40 -3.58 6.45 -6.39
N GLU A 41 -4.81 5.98 -6.62
CA GLU A 41 -5.73 5.55 -5.57
C GLU A 41 -6.00 4.06 -5.71
N VAL A 42 -6.00 3.35 -4.58
CA VAL A 42 -6.49 1.98 -4.51
C VAL A 42 -8.00 2.04 -4.24
N GLU A 43 -8.82 1.77 -5.25
CA GLU A 43 -10.27 1.67 -5.07
C GLU A 43 -10.64 0.23 -4.66
N GLY A 44 -11.27 0.05 -3.49
CA GLY A 44 -11.72 -1.25 -3.01
C GLY A 44 -13.22 -1.48 -3.25
N ARG A 45 -13.59 -2.65 -3.78
CA ARG A 45 -14.99 -3.09 -3.93
C ARG A 45 -15.20 -4.48 -3.34
N LEU A 46 -16.30 -4.63 -2.61
CA LEU A 46 -16.75 -5.88 -2.01
C LEU A 46 -18.02 -6.35 -2.73
N LEU A 47 -18.01 -7.59 -3.19
CA LEU A 47 -19.16 -8.25 -3.80
C LEU A 47 -19.52 -9.49 -3.00
N VAL A 48 -20.81 -9.72 -2.79
CA VAL A 48 -21.32 -10.94 -2.14
C VAL A 48 -22.37 -11.58 -3.01
N TYR A 49 -22.20 -12.88 -3.26
CA TYR A 49 -23.11 -13.70 -4.05
C TYR A 49 -23.68 -14.82 -3.21
N VAL A 50 -24.95 -15.16 -3.47
CA VAL A 50 -25.63 -16.32 -2.90
C VAL A 50 -26.12 -17.18 -4.05
N ASN A 51 -25.69 -18.44 -4.12
CA ASN A 51 -25.94 -19.35 -5.24
C ASN A 51 -25.55 -18.77 -6.60
N GLY A 52 -24.47 -17.99 -6.64
CA GLY A 52 -23.98 -17.32 -7.85
C GLY A 52 -24.73 -16.04 -8.24
N GLU A 53 -25.79 -15.68 -7.52
CA GLU A 53 -26.52 -14.43 -7.75
C GLU A 53 -25.94 -13.30 -6.89
N LEU A 54 -25.66 -12.13 -7.50
CA LEU A 54 -25.13 -10.97 -6.78
C LEU A 54 -26.19 -10.42 -5.82
N LYS A 55 -25.92 -10.44 -4.51
CA LYS A 55 -26.82 -9.92 -3.48
C LYS A 55 -26.33 -8.60 -2.87
N TYR A 56 -25.02 -8.35 -2.89
CA TYR A 56 -24.45 -7.09 -2.40
C TYR A 56 -23.28 -6.63 -3.26
N SER A 57 -23.21 -5.32 -3.48
CA SER A 57 -22.07 -4.64 -4.09
C SER A 57 -21.87 -3.32 -3.39
N GLY A 58 -20.74 -3.16 -2.70
CA GLY A 58 -20.40 -1.92 -2.02
C GLY A 58 -18.91 -1.62 -2.09
N LYS A 59 -18.52 -0.44 -1.62
CA LYS A 59 -17.11 -0.12 -1.41
C LYS A 59 -16.58 -0.97 -0.26
N VAL A 60 -15.30 -1.36 -0.34
CA VAL A 60 -14.58 -1.80 0.85
C VAL A 60 -14.47 -0.57 1.75
N HIS A 61 -15.04 -0.65 2.94
CA HIS A 61 -15.24 0.51 3.79
C HIS A 61 -13.93 1.07 4.34
N SER A 62 -12.88 0.24 4.49
CA SER A 62 -11.44 0.60 4.43
C SER A 62 -10.54 -0.48 5.03
N PHE A 63 -9.24 -0.39 4.71
CA PHE A 63 -8.16 -0.87 5.54
C PHE A 63 -8.14 -0.19 6.92
N LEU A 64 -8.03 -0.97 7.99
CA LEU A 64 -7.89 -0.51 9.36
C LEU A 64 -6.43 -0.24 9.71
N LYS A 65 -6.20 0.40 10.86
CA LYS A 65 -4.87 0.38 11.49
C LYS A 65 -4.46 -1.08 11.76
N PRO A 66 -3.27 -1.51 11.34
CA PRO A 66 -2.13 -0.68 10.94
C PRO A 66 -1.72 -0.87 9.47
N ALA A 67 -2.68 -1.02 8.56
CA ALA A 67 -2.40 -1.41 7.19
C ALA A 67 -1.35 -0.53 6.46
N PRO A 68 -1.37 0.82 6.55
CA PRO A 68 -0.34 1.64 5.91
C PRO A 68 1.07 1.35 6.46
N THR A 69 1.19 1.14 7.77
CA THR A 69 2.45 0.76 8.42
C THR A 69 2.92 -0.62 7.98
N LEU A 70 2.01 -1.59 7.92
CA LEU A 70 2.30 -2.94 7.42
C LEU A 70 2.74 -2.91 5.95
N LEU A 71 2.11 -2.07 5.12
CA LEU A 71 2.46 -1.89 3.71
C LEU A 71 3.86 -1.30 3.58
N ALA A 72 4.16 -0.24 4.35
CA ALA A 72 5.48 0.41 4.33
C ALA A 72 6.60 -0.54 4.76
N LEU A 73 6.43 -1.24 5.90
CA LEU A 73 7.43 -2.20 6.38
C LEU A 73 7.53 -3.43 5.46
N GLY A 74 6.43 -3.81 4.81
CA GLY A 74 6.35 -5.01 4.00
C GLY A 74 6.89 -4.84 2.58
N LEU A 75 6.56 -3.73 1.93
CA LEU A 75 6.93 -3.48 0.53
C LEU A 75 8.01 -2.42 0.38
N PHE A 76 8.19 -1.54 1.35
CA PHE A 76 9.12 -0.40 1.24
C PHE A 76 10.16 -0.29 2.37
N PRO A 77 10.81 -1.38 2.82
CA PRO A 77 11.84 -1.28 3.85
C PRO A 77 13.08 -0.53 3.34
N THR A 78 13.71 0.22 4.24
CA THR A 78 14.95 0.97 3.99
C THR A 78 15.90 0.82 5.18
N SER A 79 17.17 1.21 5.06
CA SER A 79 18.11 1.25 6.19
C SER A 79 17.59 2.11 7.36
N GLY A 80 16.90 3.21 7.05
CA GLY A 80 16.30 4.13 8.03
C GLY A 80 14.88 3.76 8.49
N PHE A 81 14.19 2.84 7.81
CA PHE A 81 12.82 2.42 8.13
C PHE A 81 12.70 0.89 8.12
N LYS A 82 13.05 0.29 9.27
CA LYS A 82 13.00 -1.18 9.47
C LYS A 82 11.99 -1.64 10.52
N SER A 83 11.48 -0.72 11.32
CA SER A 83 10.56 -1.03 12.40
C SER A 83 9.75 0.18 12.81
N VAL A 84 8.56 -0.07 13.34
CA VAL A 84 7.76 0.92 14.07
C VAL A 84 7.47 0.35 15.45
N THR A 85 7.84 1.09 16.51
CA THR A 85 7.89 0.55 17.88
C THR A 85 6.55 0.54 18.60
N ARG A 86 5.56 1.30 18.14
CA ARG A 86 4.21 1.35 18.71
C ARG A 86 3.17 1.44 17.62
N VAL A 87 2.46 0.35 17.43
CA VAL A 87 1.41 0.22 16.44
C VAL A 87 0.21 -0.41 17.11
N SER A 88 -0.94 0.26 17.07
CA SER A 88 -2.20 -0.28 17.58
C SER A 88 -2.92 -1.05 16.49
N PHE A 89 -3.55 -2.18 16.83
CA PHE A 89 -4.36 -2.96 15.90
C PHE A 89 -5.36 -3.87 16.60
N TYR A 90 -6.43 -4.21 15.88
CA TYR A 90 -7.32 -5.33 16.26
C TYR A 90 -6.69 -6.65 15.86
N ASN A 91 -6.88 -7.66 16.71
CA ASN A 91 -6.46 -9.02 16.45
C ASN A 91 -7.61 -10.03 16.64
N GLU A 92 -7.45 -11.17 15.98
CA GLU A 92 -8.30 -12.34 16.13
C GLU A 92 -7.44 -13.49 16.65
N ASN A 93 -7.94 -14.24 17.62
CA ASN A 93 -7.29 -15.48 18.07
C ASN A 93 -7.37 -16.50 16.93
N THR A 94 -6.26 -17.10 16.51
CA THR A 94 -6.22 -18.00 15.35
C THR A 94 -6.77 -19.41 15.63
N ASP A 95 -6.95 -19.78 16.90
CA ASP A 95 -7.51 -21.06 17.31
C ASP A 95 -9.05 -21.02 17.29
N THR A 96 -9.62 -19.88 17.68
CA THR A 96 -11.08 -19.70 17.79
C THR A 96 -11.66 -18.79 16.72
N TRP A 97 -10.83 -18.02 16.02
CA TRP A 97 -11.21 -16.91 15.13
C TRP A 97 -12.25 -15.99 15.75
N THR A 98 -12.02 -15.62 17.01
CA THR A 98 -12.84 -14.65 17.74
C THR A 98 -12.02 -13.42 18.08
N PRO A 99 -12.66 -12.24 18.21
CA PRO A 99 -11.96 -11.01 18.55
C PRO A 99 -11.19 -11.17 19.86
N SER A 100 -9.93 -10.76 19.84
CA SER A 100 -9.15 -10.56 21.07
C SER A 100 -9.06 -9.05 21.38
N LEU A 101 -8.38 -8.69 22.46
CA LEU A 101 -8.18 -7.30 22.87
C LEU A 101 -7.31 -6.57 21.85
N SER A 102 -7.63 -5.30 21.60
CA SER A 102 -6.73 -4.43 20.82
C SER A 102 -5.33 -4.45 21.42
N SER A 103 -4.34 -4.56 20.54
CA SER A 103 -2.95 -4.74 20.91
C SER A 103 -2.14 -3.52 20.49
N ILE A 104 -1.08 -3.22 21.25
CA ILE A 104 -0.06 -2.23 20.90
C ILE A 104 1.27 -2.94 20.89
N ASP A 105 1.94 -2.98 19.75
CA ASP A 105 3.20 -3.70 19.63
C ASP A 105 4.19 -3.01 18.67
N ALA A 106 5.43 -3.48 18.70
CA ALA A 106 6.41 -3.20 17.66
C ALA A 106 6.14 -4.08 16.44
N LEU A 107 6.41 -3.55 15.25
CA LEU A 107 6.39 -4.29 14.00
C LEU A 107 7.71 -4.08 13.26
N TYR A 108 8.23 -5.13 12.64
CA TYR A 108 9.51 -5.15 11.93
C TYR A 108 9.31 -5.55 10.47
N TYR A 109 10.16 -5.07 9.58
CA TYR A 109 10.20 -5.54 8.19
C TYR A 109 10.53 -7.05 8.06
N GLY A 110 10.44 -7.58 6.83
CA GLY A 110 10.61 -9.01 6.54
C GLY A 110 12.02 -9.58 6.74
N GLY A 111 13.04 -8.72 6.77
CA GLY A 111 14.44 -9.15 6.89
C GLY A 111 14.91 -9.44 8.32
N VAL A 112 14.00 -9.63 9.28
CA VAL A 112 14.31 -9.93 10.68
C VAL A 112 13.61 -11.20 11.12
N SER A 113 14.36 -12.07 11.81
CA SER A 113 13.81 -13.19 12.58
C SER A 113 13.02 -12.66 13.78
N SER A 114 11.71 -12.50 13.63
CA SER A 114 10.83 -12.06 14.70
C SER A 114 9.39 -12.50 14.45
N ASP A 115 8.69 -12.81 15.54
CA ASP A 115 7.23 -12.99 15.60
C ASP A 115 6.44 -11.70 15.34
N ARG A 116 7.13 -10.57 15.34
CA ARG A 116 6.61 -9.24 15.01
C ARG A 116 7.05 -8.77 13.63
N SER A 117 7.66 -9.65 12.83
CA SER A 117 7.88 -9.35 11.42
C SER A 117 6.54 -9.20 10.70
N VAL A 118 6.43 -8.22 9.82
CA VAL A 118 5.26 -8.03 8.98
C VAL A 118 5.16 -9.11 7.92
N TRP A 119 6.22 -9.86 7.67
CA TRP A 119 6.21 -11.07 6.84
C TRP A 119 6.49 -12.28 7.72
N GLY A 120 6.20 -13.48 7.22
CA GLY A 120 6.63 -14.69 7.92
C GLY A 120 5.52 -15.31 8.73
N ILE A 121 5.10 -16.49 8.32
CA ILE A 121 4.32 -17.41 9.15
C ILE A 121 4.78 -18.84 8.83
N SER A 122 4.89 -19.70 9.84
CA SER A 122 5.28 -21.10 9.68
C SER A 122 4.07 -22.00 9.44
N ASN A 123 2.94 -21.64 10.04
CA ASN A 123 1.67 -22.32 9.89
C ASN A 123 1.02 -21.93 8.55
N SER A 124 0.64 -22.92 7.76
CA SER A 124 -0.08 -22.71 6.51
C SER A 124 -1.54 -22.35 6.79
N ILE A 125 -1.77 -21.12 7.22
CA ILE A 125 -3.12 -20.57 7.41
C ILE A 125 -3.56 -19.93 6.11
N ALA A 126 -4.65 -20.43 5.54
CA ALA A 126 -5.22 -19.85 4.34
C ALA A 126 -5.79 -18.45 4.66
N PRO A 127 -5.79 -17.51 3.69
CA PRO A 127 -6.37 -16.22 3.93
C PRO A 127 -7.87 -16.36 4.11
N LEU A 128 -8.48 -15.63 5.03
CA LEU A 128 -9.87 -15.87 5.38
C LEU A 128 -10.66 -14.60 5.69
N VAL A 129 -11.97 -14.73 5.48
CA VAL A 129 -12.98 -13.75 5.83
C VAL A 129 -13.87 -14.35 6.90
N LEU A 130 -14.01 -13.65 8.03
CA LEU A 130 -14.92 -14.02 9.08
C LEU A 130 -16.29 -13.38 8.82
N VAL A 131 -17.35 -14.19 8.91
CA VAL A 131 -18.73 -13.79 8.58
C VAL A 131 -19.54 -13.66 9.86
N TYR A 132 -20.16 -12.50 10.03
CA TYR A 132 -20.93 -12.14 11.23
C TYR A 132 -22.37 -11.77 10.88
N ASP A 133 -23.27 -12.08 11.82
CA ASP A 133 -24.68 -11.71 11.74
C ASP A 133 -24.97 -10.29 12.23
N SER A 134 -26.23 -9.87 12.09
CA SER A 134 -26.71 -8.56 12.54
C SER A 134 -26.65 -8.36 14.05
N SER A 135 -26.50 -9.45 14.82
CA SER A 135 -26.32 -9.43 16.28
C SER A 135 -24.84 -9.43 16.68
N GLY A 136 -23.92 -9.50 15.71
CA GLY A 136 -22.48 -9.51 15.94
C GLY A 136 -21.91 -10.89 16.28
N ASN A 137 -22.65 -11.98 16.07
CA ASN A 137 -22.15 -13.33 16.26
C ASN A 137 -21.45 -13.82 14.98
N LYS A 138 -20.26 -14.40 15.13
CA LYS A 138 -19.59 -15.10 14.03
C LYS A 138 -20.34 -16.42 13.76
N TRP A 139 -20.61 -16.72 12.50
CA TRP A 139 -21.26 -17.98 12.12
C TRP A 139 -20.64 -18.71 10.93
N ALA A 140 -19.70 -18.10 10.19
CA ALA A 140 -18.95 -18.77 9.14
C ALA A 140 -17.55 -18.19 8.94
N GLU A 141 -16.70 -18.98 8.29
CA GLU A 141 -15.32 -18.66 7.90
C GLU A 141 -15.17 -19.01 6.41
N ILE A 142 -14.72 -18.05 5.61
CA ILE A 142 -14.54 -18.24 4.16
C ILE A 142 -13.07 -18.18 3.84
N THR A 143 -12.48 -19.30 3.46
CA THR A 143 -11.14 -19.32 2.89
C THR A 143 -11.13 -18.66 1.52
N LEU A 144 -10.23 -17.72 1.33
CA LEU A 144 -9.98 -17.01 0.08
C LEU A 144 -8.93 -17.76 -0.76
N SER A 145 -8.99 -17.58 -2.08
CA SER A 145 -7.97 -18.09 -3.01
C SER A 145 -6.57 -17.61 -2.62
N THR A 146 -5.61 -18.55 -2.61
CA THR A 146 -4.17 -18.26 -2.46
C THR A 146 -3.49 -17.88 -3.77
N THR A 147 -4.25 -17.86 -4.87
CA THR A 147 -3.78 -17.44 -6.19
C THR A 147 -4.47 -16.14 -6.59
N PRO A 148 -3.71 -15.08 -6.95
CA PRO A 148 -4.29 -13.82 -7.37
C PRO A 148 -4.93 -13.94 -8.75
N SER A 149 -6.10 -13.32 -8.94
CA SER A 149 -6.63 -13.02 -10.28
C SER A 149 -6.32 -11.57 -10.62
N VAL A 150 -5.33 -11.37 -11.50
CA VAL A 150 -4.88 -10.03 -11.91
C VAL A 150 -5.30 -9.76 -13.34
N TYR A 151 -6.03 -8.67 -13.54
CA TYR A 151 -6.44 -8.18 -14.86
C TYR A 151 -5.90 -6.77 -15.04
N SER A 152 -5.40 -6.44 -16.22
CA SER A 152 -4.89 -5.10 -16.52
C SER A 152 -5.43 -4.58 -17.83
N ASN A 153 -5.72 -3.29 -17.90
CA ASN A 153 -6.09 -2.59 -19.13
C ASN A 153 -5.28 -1.30 -19.23
N SER A 154 -5.69 -0.31 -20.02
CA SER A 154 -4.99 0.97 -20.16
C SER A 154 -5.14 1.90 -18.94
N SER A 155 -6.21 1.76 -18.15
CA SER A 155 -6.58 2.66 -17.05
C SER A 155 -6.21 2.17 -15.65
N GLY A 156 -5.80 0.90 -15.51
CA GLY A 156 -5.36 0.38 -14.21
C GLY A 156 -5.13 -1.12 -14.18
N ILE A 157 -4.96 -1.64 -12.97
CA ILE A 157 -4.85 -3.06 -12.67
C ILE A 157 -5.93 -3.44 -11.67
N LEU A 158 -6.74 -4.43 -11.97
CA LEU A 158 -7.72 -5.02 -11.09
C LEU A 158 -7.15 -6.31 -10.49
N LEU A 159 -6.96 -6.31 -9.18
CA LEU A 159 -6.72 -7.51 -8.40
C LEU A 159 -8.07 -7.99 -7.83
N SER A 160 -8.45 -9.23 -8.13
CA SER A 160 -9.67 -9.86 -7.63
C SER A 160 -9.34 -11.12 -6.86
N ILE A 161 -9.96 -11.29 -5.70
CA ILE A 161 -9.83 -12.48 -4.86
C ILE A 161 -11.20 -12.90 -4.37
N SER A 162 -11.48 -14.19 -4.44
CA SER A 162 -12.74 -14.76 -4.00
C SER A 162 -12.54 -15.98 -3.10
N GLY A 163 -13.53 -16.23 -2.29
CA GLY A 163 -13.71 -17.47 -1.53
C GLY A 163 -15.17 -17.88 -1.52
N SER A 164 -15.46 -19.15 -1.29
CA SER A 164 -16.83 -19.65 -1.23
C SER A 164 -16.98 -20.75 -0.20
N ILE A 165 -18.17 -20.83 0.39
CA ILE A 165 -18.55 -21.85 1.37
C ILE A 165 -20.04 -22.18 1.20
N THR A 166 -20.40 -23.42 1.50
CA THR A 166 -21.79 -23.80 1.82
C THR A 166 -21.88 -23.99 3.34
N PRO A 167 -22.31 -22.97 4.09
CA PRO A 167 -22.28 -23.02 5.55
C PRO A 167 -23.30 -24.03 6.08
N SER A 168 -22.92 -24.76 7.13
CA SER A 168 -23.81 -25.72 7.80
C SER A 168 -24.78 -24.98 8.75
N LEU A 169 -25.86 -24.46 8.18
CA LEU A 169 -26.88 -23.70 8.90
C LEU A 169 -28.11 -24.55 9.24
N SER A 170 -28.66 -24.38 10.44
CA SER A 170 -29.95 -24.98 10.84
C SER A 170 -31.15 -24.07 10.55
N ALA A 171 -30.91 -22.77 10.35
CA ALA A 171 -31.89 -21.75 9.98
C ALA A 171 -31.21 -20.65 9.16
N ALA A 172 -32.00 -19.81 8.49
CA ALA A 172 -31.45 -18.69 7.74
C ALA A 172 -30.66 -17.73 8.65
N SER A 173 -29.53 -17.25 8.15
CA SER A 173 -28.71 -16.22 8.81
C SER A 173 -28.52 -15.03 7.88
N ASN A 174 -28.16 -13.88 8.43
CA ASN A 174 -27.88 -12.68 7.67
C ASN A 174 -26.40 -12.36 7.74
N VAL A 175 -25.74 -12.14 6.61
CA VAL A 175 -24.40 -11.56 6.55
C VAL A 175 -24.56 -10.05 6.74
N ALA A 176 -24.13 -9.53 7.88
CA ALA A 176 -24.16 -8.10 8.18
C ALA A 176 -22.77 -7.48 8.25
N LEU A 177 -21.74 -8.28 8.53
CA LEU A 177 -20.37 -7.82 8.70
C LEU A 177 -19.39 -8.89 8.22
N LEU A 178 -18.38 -8.45 7.48
CA LEU A 178 -17.24 -9.26 7.04
C LEU A 178 -15.95 -8.68 7.62
N ARG A 179 -15.06 -9.55 8.11
CA ARG A 179 -13.72 -9.16 8.57
C ARG A 179 -12.66 -9.91 7.80
N LEU A 180 -11.81 -9.17 7.08
CA LEU A 180 -10.62 -9.75 6.44
C LEU A 180 -9.48 -9.75 7.44
N VAL A 181 -8.93 -10.93 7.70
CA VAL A 181 -7.84 -11.12 8.66
C VAL A 181 -6.57 -11.54 7.95
N ARG A 182 -5.46 -10.98 8.38
CA ARG A 182 -4.12 -11.24 7.87
C ARG A 182 -3.32 -12.05 8.89
N PRO A 183 -2.90 -13.28 8.56
CA PRO A 183 -2.04 -14.09 9.43
C PRO A 183 -0.66 -13.42 9.54
N THR A 184 -0.34 -12.83 10.70
CA THR A 184 0.95 -12.10 10.91
C THR A 184 1.69 -12.56 12.17
N VAL A 185 0.98 -13.10 13.17
CA VAL A 185 1.54 -13.49 14.48
C VAL A 185 0.98 -14.85 14.94
N ALA A 186 0.67 -15.73 13.99
CA ALA A 186 -0.04 -16.99 14.28
C ALA A 186 0.86 -18.12 14.84
N GLN A 187 2.09 -17.80 15.26
CA GLN A 187 3.05 -18.76 15.82
C GLN A 187 3.13 -18.70 17.35
N LEU A 188 2.56 -17.68 17.98
CA LEU A 188 2.43 -17.64 19.45
C LEU A 188 1.24 -18.52 19.89
N SER A 189 1.17 -18.86 21.18
CA SER A 189 0.03 -19.56 21.76
C SER A 189 -0.60 -18.69 22.86
N PRO A 190 -1.84 -18.21 22.68
CA PRO A 190 -2.64 -18.34 21.46
C PRO A 190 -2.08 -17.52 20.30
N GLY A 191 -2.28 -18.00 19.08
CA GLY A 191 -1.81 -17.30 17.87
C GLY A 191 -2.72 -16.13 17.54
N PHE A 192 -2.18 -15.10 16.88
CA PHE A 192 -2.95 -13.92 16.51
C PHE A 192 -2.84 -13.58 15.01
N ALA A 193 -3.97 -13.22 14.42
CA ALA A 193 -4.05 -12.59 13.11
C ALA A 193 -4.50 -11.14 13.25
N ILE A 194 -4.00 -10.27 12.39
CA ILE A 194 -4.38 -8.85 12.39
C ILE A 194 -5.66 -8.69 11.58
N ARG A 195 -6.69 -8.06 12.14
CA ARG A 195 -7.88 -7.67 11.36
C ARG A 195 -7.51 -6.47 10.48
N LEU A 196 -7.42 -6.70 9.18
CA LEU A 196 -7.04 -5.66 8.22
C LEU A 196 -8.22 -4.86 7.69
N MET A 197 -9.40 -5.48 7.58
CA MET A 197 -10.61 -4.82 7.09
C MET A 197 -11.82 -5.27 7.90
N GLU A 198 -12.80 -4.38 7.96
CA GLU A 198 -14.11 -4.66 8.54
C GLU A 198 -15.16 -3.94 7.69
N ASP A 199 -16.00 -4.72 7.01
CA ASP A 199 -16.97 -4.26 6.03
C ASP A 199 -18.39 -4.61 6.47
N THR A 200 -19.21 -3.58 6.71
CA THR A 200 -20.63 -3.75 7.00
C THR A 200 -21.44 -3.85 5.71
N LEU A 201 -22.43 -4.74 5.68
CA LEU A 201 -23.38 -4.90 4.58
C LEU A 201 -24.71 -4.27 4.98
N SER A 202 -25.15 -3.28 4.21
CA SER A 202 -26.44 -2.62 4.40
C SER A 202 -27.19 -2.53 3.06
N PRO A 203 -28.34 -3.21 2.90
CA PRO A 203 -28.94 -4.14 3.87
C PRO A 203 -28.11 -5.42 4.05
N PRO A 204 -28.27 -6.15 5.17
CA PRO A 204 -27.67 -7.48 5.35
C PRO A 204 -28.12 -8.47 4.27
N VAL A 205 -27.26 -9.43 3.93
CA VAL A 205 -27.54 -10.46 2.91
C VAL A 205 -28.00 -11.75 3.57
N THR A 206 -29.21 -12.20 3.27
CA THR A 206 -29.75 -13.47 3.80
C THR A 206 -29.12 -14.69 3.11
N VAL A 207 -28.77 -15.70 3.91
CA VAL A 207 -28.24 -17.00 3.47
C VAL A 207 -29.06 -18.10 4.15
N ASN A 208 -29.66 -18.98 3.36
CA ASN A 208 -30.47 -20.09 3.85
C ASN A 208 -29.64 -21.37 4.01
N PRO A 209 -30.13 -22.36 4.77
CA PRO A 209 -29.54 -23.70 4.78
C PRO A 209 -29.39 -24.27 3.37
N GLY A 210 -28.17 -24.70 3.03
CA GLY A 210 -27.82 -25.27 1.71
C GLY A 210 -27.36 -24.26 0.66
N ASP A 211 -27.47 -22.96 0.92
CA ASP A 211 -26.99 -21.93 -0.02
C ASP A 211 -25.45 -21.89 -0.09
N SER A 212 -24.90 -21.59 -1.27
CA SER A 212 -23.48 -21.26 -1.44
C SER A 212 -23.28 -19.76 -1.28
N LEU A 213 -22.48 -19.36 -0.29
CA LEU A 213 -22.05 -17.98 -0.07
C LEU A 213 -20.67 -17.75 -0.69
N THR A 214 -20.56 -16.77 -1.58
CA THR A 214 -19.30 -16.35 -2.20
C THR A 214 -19.02 -14.90 -1.86
N VAL A 215 -17.80 -14.61 -1.42
CA VAL A 215 -17.31 -13.25 -1.17
C VAL A 215 -16.18 -12.95 -2.14
N VAL A 216 -16.21 -11.76 -2.75
CA VAL A 216 -15.18 -11.28 -3.66
C VAL A 216 -14.69 -9.91 -3.21
N TYR A 217 -13.37 -9.80 -2.97
CA TYR A 217 -12.67 -8.54 -2.78
C TYR A 217 -11.98 -8.14 -4.08
N GLN A 218 -12.22 -6.91 -4.51
CA GLN A 218 -11.61 -6.30 -5.69
C GLN A 218 -10.83 -5.06 -5.28
N PHE A 219 -9.58 -4.95 -5.72
CA PHE A 219 -8.73 -3.78 -5.56
C PHE A 219 -8.34 -3.28 -6.94
N TYR A 220 -8.83 -2.10 -7.31
CA TYR A 220 -8.50 -1.46 -8.55
C TYR A 220 -7.43 -0.39 -8.32
N PHE A 221 -6.24 -0.65 -8.84
CA PHE A 221 -5.10 0.27 -8.84
C PHE A 221 -5.25 1.20 -10.04
N LYS A 222 -5.99 2.29 -9.84
CA LYS A 222 -6.39 3.21 -10.91
C LYS A 222 -5.32 4.25 -11.15
N ALA A 223 -4.65 4.14 -12.29
CA ALA A 223 -3.72 5.14 -12.79
C ALA A 223 -3.34 4.78 -14.24
N ASP A 224 -3.17 5.81 -15.07
CA ASP A 224 -2.72 5.65 -16.46
C ASP A 224 -1.29 5.09 -16.52
N GLN A 225 -0.46 5.48 -15.56
CA GLN A 225 0.90 5.00 -15.32
C GLN A 225 1.06 4.57 -13.85
N ILE A 226 2.29 4.38 -13.34
CA ILE A 226 2.62 4.02 -11.95
C ILE A 226 2.57 2.53 -11.66
N PHE A 227 1.40 1.89 -11.62
CA PHE A 227 1.31 0.51 -11.12
C PHE A 227 1.71 -0.53 -12.16
N THR A 228 2.64 -1.42 -11.80
CA THR A 228 3.08 -2.56 -12.63
C THR A 228 2.32 -3.85 -12.26
N ALA A 229 2.42 -4.89 -13.07
CA ALA A 229 1.89 -6.22 -12.74
C ALA A 229 2.57 -6.81 -11.48
N ASN A 230 3.86 -6.49 -11.28
CA ASN A 230 4.58 -6.83 -10.05
C ASN A 230 3.98 -6.14 -8.82
N TRP A 231 3.47 -4.91 -8.94
CA TRP A 231 2.76 -4.25 -7.83
C TRP A 231 1.55 -5.05 -7.37
N ALA A 232 0.66 -5.45 -8.28
CA ALA A 232 -0.53 -6.22 -7.91
C ALA A 232 -0.17 -7.57 -7.27
N SER A 233 0.89 -8.21 -7.77
CA SER A 233 1.43 -9.46 -7.24
C SER A 233 2.01 -9.27 -5.83
N ALA A 234 2.83 -8.25 -5.63
CA ALA A 234 3.41 -7.91 -4.33
C ALA A 234 2.35 -7.47 -3.31
N PHE A 235 1.35 -6.71 -3.75
CA PHE A 235 0.22 -6.30 -2.92
C PHE A 235 -0.61 -7.50 -2.47
N PHE A 236 -0.90 -8.46 -3.35
CA PHE A 236 -1.56 -9.71 -2.99
C PHE A 236 -0.73 -10.50 -1.97
N ALA A 237 0.56 -10.71 -2.24
CA ALA A 237 1.46 -11.43 -1.35
C ALA A 237 1.48 -10.80 0.04
N TRP A 238 1.56 -9.46 0.10
CA TRP A 238 1.55 -8.69 1.33
C TRP A 238 0.22 -8.82 2.07
N LEU A 239 -0.90 -8.63 1.39
CA LEU A 239 -2.24 -8.63 1.99
C LEU A 239 -2.53 -9.96 2.69
N TYR A 240 -2.16 -11.07 2.05
CA TYR A 240 -2.51 -12.40 2.51
C TYR A 240 -1.44 -13.07 3.35
N ASN A 241 -0.16 -12.80 3.09
CA ASN A 241 0.97 -13.28 3.89
C ASN A 241 0.92 -14.80 4.18
N VAL A 242 0.59 -15.61 3.18
CA VAL A 242 0.36 -17.06 3.34
C VAL A 242 1.54 -17.88 2.79
N PRO A 243 2.13 -18.81 3.55
CA PRO A 243 3.34 -19.52 3.14
C PRO A 243 3.21 -20.39 1.90
N GLY A 244 2.02 -20.96 1.69
CA GLY A 244 1.73 -21.76 0.49
C GLY A 244 1.55 -20.92 -0.77
N ALA A 245 1.39 -19.61 -0.65
CA ALA A 245 1.12 -18.69 -1.74
C ALA A 245 2.44 -18.08 -2.24
N LYS A 246 3.24 -18.85 -2.98
CA LYS A 246 4.43 -18.32 -3.67
C LYS A 246 3.98 -17.45 -4.84
N ILE A 247 4.18 -16.14 -4.75
CA ILE A 247 3.61 -15.20 -5.71
C ILE A 247 4.66 -14.75 -6.72
N ASN A 248 4.43 -15.07 -7.98
CA ASN A 248 5.35 -14.77 -9.08
C ASN A 248 5.54 -13.26 -9.23
N VAL A 249 6.79 -12.87 -9.43
CA VAL A 249 7.22 -11.53 -9.81
C VAL A 249 8.28 -11.64 -10.90
N THR A 250 8.39 -10.61 -11.75
CA THR A 250 9.46 -10.52 -12.75
C THR A 250 10.55 -9.63 -12.21
N ALA A 251 11.75 -10.18 -12.06
CA ALA A 251 12.92 -9.46 -11.61
C ALA A 251 13.45 -8.49 -12.69
N THR A 252 14.27 -7.52 -12.30
CA THR A 252 14.87 -6.51 -13.19
C THR A 252 15.80 -7.12 -14.24
N ASP A 253 16.26 -8.36 -14.06
CA ASP A 253 17.02 -9.12 -15.04
C ASP A 253 16.14 -9.93 -16.02
N GLY A 254 14.81 -9.84 -15.89
CA GLY A 254 13.82 -10.52 -16.73
C GLY A 254 13.47 -11.94 -16.28
N THR A 255 14.10 -12.47 -15.23
CA THR A 255 13.77 -13.79 -14.70
C THR A 255 12.50 -13.77 -13.85
N THR A 256 11.76 -14.88 -13.81
CA THR A 256 10.67 -15.07 -12.84
C THR A 256 11.25 -15.47 -11.49
N ASP A 257 10.77 -14.82 -10.44
CA ASP A 257 11.06 -15.12 -9.05
C ASP A 257 9.77 -15.09 -8.23
N TYR A 258 9.83 -15.31 -6.92
CA TYR A 258 8.66 -15.43 -6.06
C TYR A 258 8.82 -14.62 -4.79
N ILE A 259 7.77 -13.90 -4.40
CA ILE A 259 7.60 -13.47 -3.02
C ILE A 259 7.08 -14.68 -2.23
N ASP A 260 7.86 -15.10 -1.23
CA ASP A 260 7.62 -16.27 -0.39
C ASP A 260 7.60 -15.84 1.09
N PRO A 261 6.42 -15.69 1.69
CA PRO A 261 6.26 -15.30 3.09
C PRO A 261 6.45 -16.46 4.08
N TYR A 262 6.83 -17.66 3.63
CA TYR A 262 7.11 -18.76 4.56
C TYR A 262 8.28 -18.40 5.48
N ALA A 263 8.11 -18.61 6.78
CA ALA A 263 9.18 -18.57 7.76
C ALA A 263 9.20 -19.90 8.51
N GLN A 264 10.34 -20.58 8.58
CA GLN A 264 10.43 -21.90 9.20
C GLN A 264 10.01 -21.88 10.68
N SER A 265 10.40 -20.84 11.42
CA SER A 265 9.96 -20.56 12.78
C SER A 265 10.18 -19.08 13.09
N LEU A 266 9.76 -18.63 14.27
CA LEU A 266 10.01 -17.28 14.80
C LEU A 266 11.49 -16.88 14.82
N SER A 267 12.40 -17.86 14.84
CA SER A 267 13.85 -17.64 14.86
C SER A 267 14.45 -17.40 13.47
N TYR A 268 13.68 -17.52 12.40
CA TYR A 268 14.13 -17.33 11.03
C TYR A 268 13.34 -16.21 10.34
N PRO A 269 13.98 -15.42 9.45
CA PRO A 269 13.25 -14.46 8.63
C PRO A 269 12.36 -15.20 7.62
N ALA A 270 11.44 -14.46 6.99
CA ALA A 270 10.70 -15.00 5.86
C ALA A 270 11.66 -15.31 4.67
N ASN A 271 11.32 -16.35 3.91
CA ASN A 271 12.14 -16.91 2.84
C ASN A 271 12.60 -15.86 1.82
N ASN A 272 11.65 -15.27 1.08
CA ASN A 272 11.98 -14.32 0.01
C ASN A 272 10.97 -13.19 -0.03
N VAL A 273 11.28 -12.10 0.67
CA VAL A 273 10.39 -10.94 0.79
C VAL A 273 11.20 -9.65 0.59
N PRO A 274 10.57 -8.49 0.37
CA PRO A 274 11.28 -7.23 0.27
C PRO A 274 12.11 -6.92 1.53
N VAL A 275 13.36 -6.50 1.33
CA VAL A 275 14.31 -6.14 2.40
C VAL A 275 15.02 -4.80 2.19
N ALA A 276 15.00 -4.26 0.98
CA ALA A 276 15.47 -2.89 0.69
C ALA A 276 14.67 -2.27 -0.46
N THR A 277 14.64 -0.95 -0.53
CA THR A 277 13.85 -0.18 -1.52
C THR A 277 14.70 0.93 -2.10
N PHE A 278 14.53 1.19 -3.39
CA PHE A 278 15.23 2.24 -4.11
C PHE A 278 14.27 3.03 -4.99
N ILE A 279 14.41 4.36 -5.01
CA ILE A 279 13.94 5.16 -6.15
C ILE A 279 15.03 5.12 -7.20
N VAL A 280 14.64 4.83 -8.43
CA VAL A 280 15.52 4.70 -9.59
C VAL A 280 15.10 5.73 -10.63
N VAL A 281 16.08 6.40 -11.24
CA VAL A 281 15.85 7.33 -12.35
C VAL A 281 16.59 6.83 -13.58
N GLY A 282 15.94 6.96 -14.73
CA GLY A 282 16.48 6.59 -16.02
C GLY A 282 16.30 7.66 -17.07
N ASP A 283 17.02 7.48 -18.18
CA ASP A 283 17.11 8.42 -19.29
C ASP A 283 17.04 7.70 -20.66
N GLY A 284 16.47 6.50 -20.66
CA GLY A 284 16.25 5.72 -21.86
C GLY A 284 15.04 6.19 -22.68
N GLN A 285 14.95 5.69 -23.91
CA GLN A 285 13.74 5.81 -24.71
C GLN A 285 12.73 4.76 -24.22
N ALA A 286 11.79 5.21 -23.40
CA ALA A 286 10.85 4.33 -22.73
C ALA A 286 9.40 4.70 -23.05
N SER A 287 8.54 3.69 -23.04
CA SER A 287 7.08 3.82 -23.05
C SER A 287 6.53 3.04 -21.87
N PHE A 288 5.60 3.64 -21.11
CA PHE A 288 5.01 2.94 -19.98
C PHE A 288 4.34 1.64 -20.42
N SER A 289 4.61 0.58 -19.69
CA SER A 289 3.92 -0.71 -19.79
C SER A 289 3.72 -1.27 -18.40
N ARG A 290 2.53 -1.83 -18.16
CA ARG A 290 2.25 -2.52 -16.88
C ARG A 290 3.12 -3.77 -16.70
N GLY A 291 3.62 -4.34 -17.79
CA GLY A 291 4.58 -5.45 -17.76
C GLY A 291 6.04 -5.02 -17.64
N ALA A 292 6.33 -3.72 -17.51
CA ALA A 292 7.70 -3.25 -17.30
C ALA A 292 8.26 -3.81 -15.99
N TYR A 293 9.50 -4.31 -16.05
CA TYR A 293 10.22 -4.88 -14.91
C TYR A 293 11.55 -4.16 -14.64
N ARG A 294 11.96 -3.24 -15.52
CA ARG A 294 13.14 -2.38 -15.38
C ARG A 294 12.99 -1.09 -16.18
N VAL A 295 13.70 -0.04 -15.77
CA VAL A 295 13.94 1.16 -16.57
C VAL A 295 14.75 0.79 -17.81
N ALA A 296 14.55 1.51 -18.91
CA ALA A 296 15.26 1.27 -20.16
C ALA A 296 16.77 1.52 -20.03
N ARG A 297 17.15 2.59 -19.33
CA ARG A 297 18.54 2.82 -18.91
C ARG A 297 18.58 3.53 -17.57
N GLU A 298 19.14 2.87 -16.57
CA GLU A 298 19.33 3.46 -15.25
C GLU A 298 20.50 4.46 -15.27
N VAL A 299 20.30 5.61 -14.63
CA VAL A 299 21.33 6.64 -14.45
C VAL A 299 21.74 6.77 -13.00
N ALA A 300 20.75 6.74 -12.10
CA ALA A 300 21.00 6.82 -10.68
C ALA A 300 19.91 6.09 -9.91
N ARG A 301 20.25 5.71 -8.69
CA ARG A 301 19.32 5.19 -7.69
C ARG A 301 19.73 5.62 -6.31
N ALA A 302 18.76 5.66 -5.41
CA ALA A 302 19.00 5.93 -4.01
C ALA A 302 17.93 5.30 -3.15
N GLU A 303 18.29 5.00 -1.91
CA GLU A 303 17.35 4.59 -0.89
C GLU A 303 16.47 5.79 -0.50
N PRO A 304 15.13 5.68 -0.55
CA PRO A 304 14.25 6.80 -0.25
C PRO A 304 14.04 7.00 1.26
N SER A 305 13.60 8.20 1.61
CA SER A 305 12.87 8.43 2.86
C SER A 305 11.47 7.84 2.74
N VAL A 306 11.02 7.12 3.78
CA VAL A 306 9.69 6.50 3.85
C VAL A 306 8.88 7.21 4.92
N GLN A 307 7.70 7.67 4.54
CA GLN A 307 6.75 8.28 5.46
C GLN A 307 5.41 7.56 5.39
N VAL A 308 4.90 7.15 6.55
CA VAL A 308 3.55 6.62 6.70
C VAL A 308 2.65 7.77 7.13
N TYR A 309 1.58 8.03 6.38
CA TYR A 309 0.53 8.98 6.74
C TYR A 309 -0.79 8.24 6.95
N GLY A 310 -1.82 8.94 7.45
CA GLY A 310 -3.13 8.40 7.86
C GLY A 310 -4.00 7.82 6.75
N GLY A 311 -3.40 7.05 5.85
CA GLY A 311 -4.02 6.33 4.75
C GLY A 311 -3.05 5.83 3.69
N GLY A 312 -1.74 6.00 3.84
CA GLY A 312 -0.82 5.63 2.77
C GLY A 312 0.65 5.74 3.11
N VAL A 313 1.46 5.60 2.07
CA VAL A 313 2.93 5.63 2.15
C VAL A 313 3.46 6.59 1.10
N SER A 314 4.41 7.43 1.50
CA SER A 314 5.18 8.30 0.61
C SER A 314 6.63 7.87 0.61
N LEU A 315 7.22 7.75 -0.58
CA LEU A 315 8.63 7.49 -0.81
C LEU A 315 9.23 8.72 -1.47
N SER A 316 10.29 9.30 -0.92
CA SER A 316 10.92 10.48 -1.52
C SER A 316 12.44 10.46 -1.44
N TYR A 317 13.09 10.99 -2.46
CA TYR A 317 14.52 11.24 -2.47
C TYR A 317 14.84 12.44 -3.36
N ALA A 318 15.89 13.18 -2.99
CA ALA A 318 16.38 14.32 -3.74
C ALA A 318 17.75 14.01 -4.33
N PHE A 319 17.81 13.78 -5.64
CA PHE A 319 19.05 13.49 -6.36
C PHE A 319 19.84 14.77 -6.61
N VAL A 320 21.15 14.75 -6.42
CA VAL A 320 22.05 15.84 -6.81
C VAL A 320 23.07 15.27 -7.80
N PHE A 321 22.98 15.71 -9.05
CA PHE A 321 23.87 15.25 -10.11
C PHE A 321 25.09 16.16 -10.27
N SER A 322 26.23 15.60 -10.65
CA SER A 322 27.46 16.36 -10.92
C SER A 322 27.45 17.08 -12.26
N GLN A 323 26.52 16.70 -13.15
CA GLN A 323 26.34 17.27 -14.48
C GLN A 323 24.85 17.32 -14.82
N ASP A 324 24.50 18.16 -15.79
CA ASP A 324 23.14 18.19 -16.34
C ASP A 324 22.77 16.80 -16.84
N THR A 325 21.69 16.25 -16.29
CA THR A 325 21.26 14.88 -16.54
C THR A 325 19.83 14.91 -17.07
N THR A 326 19.61 14.35 -18.25
CA THR A 326 18.25 14.17 -18.77
C THR A 326 17.60 13.00 -18.06
N ILE A 327 16.36 13.13 -17.63
CA ILE A 327 15.57 12.09 -16.97
C ILE A 327 14.31 11.89 -17.80
N THR A 328 14.00 10.64 -18.13
CA THR A 328 12.83 10.25 -18.93
C THR A 328 11.90 9.31 -18.17
N GLU A 329 12.41 8.60 -17.18
CA GLU A 329 11.67 7.57 -16.47
C GLU A 329 12.06 7.49 -15.00
N LEU A 330 11.11 7.13 -14.16
CA LEU A 330 11.22 7.02 -12.71
C LEU A 330 10.64 5.68 -12.28
N ALA A 331 11.27 5.01 -11.33
CA ALA A 331 10.79 3.73 -10.83
C ALA A 331 11.02 3.57 -9.33
N VAL A 332 10.29 2.63 -8.73
CA VAL A 332 10.57 2.11 -7.40
C VAL A 332 10.92 0.64 -7.52
N TYR A 333 12.15 0.30 -7.13
CA TYR A 333 12.62 -1.06 -7.06
C TYR A 333 12.65 -1.53 -5.62
N VAL A 334 12.33 -2.80 -5.42
CA VAL A 334 12.52 -3.49 -4.15
C VAL A 334 13.47 -4.64 -4.34
N LYS A 335 14.41 -4.79 -3.42
CA LYS A 335 15.32 -5.93 -3.36
C LYS A 335 14.73 -6.99 -2.45
N LEU A 336 14.64 -8.21 -2.94
CA LEU A 336 14.21 -9.38 -2.18
C LEU A 336 15.38 -9.99 -1.40
N THR A 337 15.07 -10.81 -0.40
CA THR A 337 16.08 -11.49 0.45
C THR A 337 17.13 -12.26 -0.35
N ASN A 338 16.73 -12.89 -1.47
CA ASN A 338 17.65 -13.63 -2.34
C ASN A 338 18.55 -12.74 -3.22
N GLY A 339 18.41 -11.42 -3.13
CA GLY A 339 19.21 -10.43 -3.83
C GLY A 339 18.64 -9.93 -5.16
N LYS A 340 17.57 -10.54 -5.68
CA LYS A 340 16.89 -10.09 -6.89
C LYS A 340 16.15 -8.77 -6.64
N GLU A 341 16.03 -7.95 -7.67
CA GLU A 341 15.29 -6.70 -7.61
C GLU A 341 14.03 -6.78 -8.46
N VAL A 342 12.96 -6.15 -8.00
CA VAL A 342 11.65 -6.15 -8.63
C VAL A 342 11.17 -4.71 -8.73
N MET A 343 10.81 -4.27 -9.95
CA MET A 343 10.14 -2.99 -10.16
C MET A 343 8.69 -3.09 -9.70
N LEU A 344 8.28 -2.24 -8.75
CA LEU A 344 6.89 -2.15 -8.28
C LEU A 344 6.15 -0.98 -8.93
N LEU A 345 6.76 0.21 -8.92
CA LEU A 345 6.16 1.42 -9.47
C LEU A 345 7.00 1.94 -10.65
N TYR A 346 6.36 2.46 -11.68
CA TYR A 346 7.02 2.93 -12.90
C TYR A 346 6.29 4.10 -13.54
N TYR A 347 7.02 5.15 -13.88
CA TYR A 347 6.48 6.36 -14.50
C TYR A 347 7.41 6.82 -15.62
N VAL A 348 6.83 7.05 -16.80
CA VAL A 348 7.53 7.69 -17.92
C VAL A 348 7.07 9.14 -18.00
N LEU A 349 8.03 10.05 -17.93
CA LEU A 349 7.79 11.49 -18.00
C LEU A 349 7.20 11.82 -19.39
N PRO A 350 6.09 12.59 -19.46
CA PRO A 350 5.50 12.99 -20.74
C PRO A 350 6.48 13.74 -21.65
N GLN A 351 7.45 14.43 -21.06
CA GLN A 351 8.57 15.07 -21.73
C GLN A 351 9.85 14.83 -20.91
N PRO A 352 11.01 14.57 -21.56
CA PRO A 352 12.28 14.50 -20.87
C PRO A 352 12.53 15.75 -20.02
N THR A 353 12.94 15.56 -18.77
CA THR A 353 13.24 16.63 -17.81
C THR A 353 14.74 16.70 -17.57
N VAL A 354 15.35 17.88 -17.63
CA VAL A 354 16.78 18.05 -17.34
C VAL A 354 16.97 18.42 -15.87
N ALA A 355 17.54 17.49 -15.10
CA ALA A 355 18.04 17.76 -13.76
C ALA A 355 19.36 18.52 -13.86
N LYS A 356 19.40 19.75 -13.34
CA LYS A 356 20.57 20.62 -13.41
C LYS A 356 21.67 20.19 -12.44
N ALA A 357 22.92 20.29 -12.88
CA ALA A 357 24.08 19.99 -12.05
C ALA A 357 24.03 20.78 -10.72
N GLY A 358 24.26 20.10 -9.59
CA GLY A 358 24.28 20.70 -8.26
C GLY A 358 22.92 21.11 -7.69
N VAL A 359 21.82 20.95 -8.45
CA VAL A 359 20.46 21.29 -8.00
C VAL A 359 19.71 20.01 -7.61
N PRO A 360 19.05 19.97 -6.43
CA PRO A 360 18.23 18.83 -6.04
C PRO A 360 17.08 18.58 -7.02
N PHE A 361 17.03 17.36 -7.58
CA PHE A 361 15.91 16.82 -8.34
C PHE A 361 15.14 15.85 -7.44
N THR A 362 13.99 16.31 -6.93
CA THR A 362 13.18 15.54 -5.98
C THR A 362 12.18 14.65 -6.71
N VAL A 363 12.21 13.36 -6.39
CA VAL A 363 11.23 12.38 -6.82
C VAL A 363 10.38 11.98 -5.62
N THR A 364 9.06 11.90 -5.81
CA THR A 364 8.15 11.41 -4.78
C THR A 364 7.11 10.48 -5.39
N PHE A 365 6.99 9.28 -4.84
CA PHE A 365 5.90 8.36 -5.10
C PHE A 365 4.97 8.33 -3.89
N ARG A 366 3.66 8.37 -4.13
CA ARG A 366 2.63 8.23 -3.10
C ARG A 366 1.69 7.11 -3.45
N VAL A 367 1.38 6.27 -2.47
CA VAL A 367 0.38 5.21 -2.57
C VAL A 367 -0.63 5.41 -1.45
N SER A 368 -1.89 5.62 -1.84
CA SER A 368 -3.00 5.79 -0.90
C SER A 368 -3.89 4.56 -0.87
N LEU A 369 -4.18 4.06 0.33
CA LEU A 369 -5.15 3.01 0.61
C LEU A 369 -6.49 3.65 1.03
N PRO A 370 -7.63 2.99 0.75
CA PRO A 370 -8.90 3.36 1.36
C PRO A 370 -8.78 3.00 2.83
N TYR A 371 -8.61 3.99 3.71
CA TYR A 371 -8.18 3.78 5.09
C TYR A 371 -9.11 4.44 6.12
N GLN A 372 -9.26 3.76 7.26
CA GLN A 372 -9.93 4.27 8.45
C GLN A 372 -8.99 4.25 9.65
N ASP A 373 -8.82 5.41 10.26
CA ASP A 373 -8.10 5.54 11.52
C ASP A 373 -8.97 5.09 12.70
N ARG A 374 -9.08 3.77 12.91
CA ARG A 374 -9.74 3.19 14.09
C ARG A 374 -9.08 1.89 14.57
N VAL A 375 -8.99 1.75 15.90
CA VAL A 375 -8.64 0.57 16.73
C VAL A 375 -9.33 0.71 18.07
#